data_AF-A0A517VGN4-F1
#
_entry.id   AF-A0A517VGN4-F1
#
_cell.length_a   1.000
_cell.length_b   1.000
_cell.length_c   1.000
_cell.angle_alpha   90.00
_cell.angle_beta   90.00
_cell.angle_gamma   90.00
#
_symmetry.space_group_name_H-M   'P 1'
#
loop_
_entity.id
_entity.type
_entity.pdbx_description
1 polymer ?
#
loop_
_entity_poly.entity_id
_entity_poly.type
_entity_poly.pdbx_seq_one_letter_code
_entity_poly.pdbx_strand_id
1 'polypeptide(L)'
;MNRLREISLPRLLILAICLLVVCRYCYTTHAQSTSTDALIKRQAKVQQSLWQLNLAFVKFQNPYYLPDIKKHPEYYDQQGDLKLSWRVHLLPYLGKQNLYDRFKLDESWDSPANAPLAKQMPDVYRSPDSPLATNRTRFRGFQGSWITNTEGNKVPTSIFAAGQTTQPRDITDGMSNTLLILETGPDQAVVWTNPEELSFTNPVKASGPPSTERMALFCDGTVRLMNPNMGDEIWQKLIQPADGSDPDLNKTALRYIRPAPKPRTLTMKQKKFQQDSRRRMLKVNDLRIIGLAMIQFESVYGRISPTENQLVDGKALLSWRVHILPFLGEQELYKEFHTNEPWDSPHNKTLLNKMPKVFKSDGVKQDGYTTYMTFTGKGTPFSGGLGPKLEDFKDGLSKTILFVSAGPSKAVPWTRPVDLPLVPQNPAKVIGIQSDDFLQILLADGSVKRIPSSITPETLKHLIQIDDGNDINWDELK
;
A
#
# COMPACT_ATOMS: atom_id res chain seq x y z
N MET A 1 -73.82 10.24 4.70
CA MET A 1 -73.40 11.03 5.88
C MET A 1 -71.90 10.87 6.08
N ASN A 2 -71.09 11.62 5.33
CA ASN A 2 -69.63 11.64 5.45
C ASN A 2 -69.23 12.83 6.34
N ARG A 3 -68.81 12.57 7.58
CA ARG A 3 -68.18 13.60 8.43
C ARG A 3 -66.71 13.75 8.03
N LEU A 4 -66.42 14.65 7.11
CA LEU A 4 -65.07 15.21 7.00
C LEU A 4 -64.85 16.09 8.23
N ARG A 5 -64.00 15.64 9.16
CA ARG A 5 -63.58 16.47 10.30
C ARG A 5 -62.67 17.58 9.75
N GLU A 6 -63.11 18.82 9.86
CA GLU A 6 -62.25 19.99 9.59
C GLU A 6 -61.01 19.91 10.49
N ILE A 7 -59.84 19.82 9.85
CA ILE A 7 -58.55 19.89 10.54
C ILE A 7 -58.31 21.36 10.84
N SER A 8 -58.30 21.74 12.13
CA SER A 8 -58.06 23.12 12.54
C SER A 8 -56.67 23.60 12.09
N LEU A 9 -56.56 24.88 11.72
CA LEU A 9 -55.31 25.54 11.31
C LEU A 9 -54.09 25.18 12.18
N PRO A 10 -54.18 25.14 13.54
CA PRO A 10 -53.04 24.73 14.38
C PRO A 10 -52.62 23.26 14.21
N ARG A 11 -53.53 22.34 13.87
CA ARG A 11 -53.16 20.94 13.57
C ARG A 11 -52.46 20.81 12.22
N LEU A 12 -52.87 21.59 11.22
CA LEU A 12 -52.18 21.71 9.94
C LEU A 12 -50.76 22.28 10.10
N LEU A 13 -50.60 23.29 10.97
CA LEU A 13 -49.30 23.87 11.27
C LEU A 13 -48.35 22.88 11.96
N ILE A 14 -48.85 22.11 12.94
CA ILE A 14 -48.07 21.07 13.64
C ILE A 14 -47.63 19.97 12.65
N LEU A 15 -48.54 19.51 11.78
CA LEU A 15 -48.21 18.51 10.75
C LEU A 15 -47.14 19.03 9.78
N ALA A 16 -47.23 20.30 9.34
CA ALA A 16 -46.22 20.91 8.47
C ALA A 16 -44.85 21.02 9.15
N ILE A 17 -44.80 21.40 10.44
CA ILE A 17 -43.56 21.47 11.21
C ILE A 17 -42.95 20.06 11.38
N CYS A 18 -43.77 19.05 11.73
CA CYS A 18 -43.31 17.67 11.83
C CYS A 18 -42.75 17.15 10.50
N LEU A 19 -43.41 17.45 9.37
CA LEU A 19 -42.95 17.06 8.04
C LEU A 19 -41.61 17.74 7.69
N LEU A 20 -41.44 19.02 8.01
CA LEU A 20 -40.19 19.74 7.80
C LEU A 20 -39.05 19.20 8.68
N VAL A 21 -39.34 18.81 9.93
CA VAL A 21 -38.36 18.20 10.83
C VAL A 21 -37.95 16.81 10.33
N VAL A 22 -38.91 15.98 9.89
CA VAL A 22 -38.62 14.66 9.32
C VAL A 22 -37.87 14.79 7.99
N CYS A 23 -38.28 15.67 7.08
CA CYS A 23 -37.56 15.94 5.84
C CYS A 23 -36.13 16.45 6.10
N ARG A 24 -35.95 17.35 7.08
CA ARG A 24 -34.62 17.83 7.47
C ARG A 24 -33.78 16.72 8.07
N TYR A 25 -34.36 15.86 8.92
CA TYR A 25 -33.68 14.70 9.51
C TYR A 25 -33.28 13.69 8.43
N CYS A 26 -34.18 13.30 7.54
CA CYS A 26 -33.93 12.42 6.41
C CYS A 26 -32.90 13.00 5.42
N TYR A 27 -32.94 14.31 5.16
CA TYR A 27 -31.94 14.98 4.33
C TYR A 27 -30.57 15.00 5.03
N THR A 28 -30.52 15.28 6.33
CA THR A 28 -29.25 15.25 7.09
C THR A 28 -28.66 13.84 7.18
N THR A 29 -29.46 12.80 7.37
CA THR A 29 -28.96 11.42 7.43
C THR A 29 -28.55 10.90 6.07
N HIS A 30 -29.28 11.22 5.00
CA HIS A 30 -28.89 10.89 3.63
C HIS A 30 -27.65 11.67 3.17
N ALA A 31 -27.53 12.96 3.53
CA ALA A 31 -26.33 13.75 3.28
C ALA A 31 -25.13 13.24 4.08
N GLN A 32 -25.32 12.80 5.34
CA GLN A 32 -24.27 12.16 6.14
C GLN A 32 -23.85 10.81 5.55
N SER A 33 -24.78 9.95 5.12
CA SER A 33 -24.42 8.63 4.54
C SER A 33 -23.68 8.78 3.20
N THR A 34 -24.16 9.65 2.32
CA THR A 34 -23.51 9.95 1.03
C THR A 34 -22.14 10.61 1.21
N SER A 35 -21.97 11.47 2.23
CA SER A 35 -20.68 12.07 2.56
C SER A 35 -19.67 11.06 3.12
N THR A 36 -20.13 10.07 3.88
CA THR A 36 -19.28 9.01 4.47
C THR A 36 -18.77 8.06 3.38
N ASP A 37 -19.64 7.66 2.45
CA ASP A 37 -19.25 6.80 1.32
C ASP A 37 -18.27 7.49 0.37
N ALA A 38 -18.48 8.78 0.09
CA ALA A 38 -17.56 9.57 -0.74
C ALA A 38 -16.18 9.71 -0.08
N LEU A 39 -16.15 9.88 1.24
CA LEU A 39 -14.92 9.97 2.02
C LEU A 39 -14.13 8.66 2.01
N ILE A 40 -14.79 7.53 2.26
CA ILE A 40 -14.16 6.19 2.21
C ILE A 40 -13.60 5.92 0.81
N LYS A 41 -14.37 6.23 -0.24
CA LYS A 41 -13.91 6.09 -1.64
C LYS A 41 -12.71 6.99 -1.94
N ARG A 42 -12.66 8.21 -1.40
CA ARG A 42 -11.50 9.10 -1.52
C ARG A 42 -10.27 8.48 -0.84
N GLN A 43 -10.42 8.06 0.42
CA GLN A 43 -9.34 7.46 1.20
C GLN A 43 -8.76 6.22 0.48
N ALA A 44 -9.61 5.33 -0.03
CA ALA A 44 -9.18 4.16 -0.79
C ALA A 44 -8.32 4.53 -2.01
N LYS A 45 -8.70 5.57 -2.76
CA LYS A 45 -7.91 6.05 -3.91
C LYS A 45 -6.56 6.65 -3.48
N VAL A 46 -6.53 7.45 -2.41
CA VAL A 46 -5.26 8.00 -1.90
C VAL A 46 -4.33 6.88 -1.43
N GLN A 47 -4.88 5.90 -0.70
CA GLN A 47 -4.15 4.73 -0.24
C GLN A 47 -3.56 3.93 -1.42
N GLN A 48 -4.34 3.72 -2.48
CA GLN A 48 -3.87 3.08 -3.71
C GLN A 48 -2.69 3.83 -4.33
N SER A 49 -2.77 5.17 -4.45
CA SER A 49 -1.67 5.99 -4.94
C SER A 49 -0.41 5.85 -4.08
N LEU A 50 -0.54 5.99 -2.76
CA LEU A 50 0.59 5.88 -1.83
C LEU A 50 1.26 4.49 -1.88
N TRP A 51 0.49 3.43 -2.09
CA TRP A 51 1.07 2.11 -2.27
C TRP A 51 1.80 1.93 -3.59
N GLN A 52 1.27 2.46 -4.69
CA GLN A 52 2.01 2.46 -5.96
C GLN A 52 3.33 3.24 -5.83
N LEU A 53 3.32 4.37 -5.11
CA LEU A 53 4.55 5.10 -4.78
C LEU A 53 5.50 4.28 -3.93
N ASN A 54 5.01 3.60 -2.89
CA ASN A 54 5.82 2.71 -2.06
C ASN A 54 6.52 1.64 -2.92
N LEU A 55 5.82 1.02 -3.86
CA LEU A 55 6.43 0.04 -4.76
C LEU A 55 7.48 0.65 -5.66
N ALA A 56 7.21 1.82 -6.23
CA ALA A 56 8.19 2.49 -7.06
C ALA A 56 9.45 2.78 -6.24
N PHE A 57 9.33 3.23 -4.99
CA PHE A 57 10.47 3.36 -4.07
C PHE A 57 11.15 2.03 -3.78
N VAL A 58 10.41 0.96 -3.52
CA VAL A 58 10.98 -0.38 -3.26
C VAL A 58 11.74 -0.92 -4.48
N LYS A 59 11.22 -0.73 -5.70
CA LYS A 59 11.88 -1.15 -6.94
C LYS A 59 13.08 -0.24 -7.27
N PHE A 60 12.96 1.05 -6.96
CA PHE A 60 14.04 2.03 -7.08
C PHE A 60 15.18 1.76 -6.07
N GLN A 61 14.85 1.27 -4.87
CA GLN A 61 15.79 1.05 -3.78
C GLN A 61 16.90 0.06 -4.16
N ASN A 62 18.07 0.59 -4.49
CA ASN A 62 19.33 -0.13 -4.39
C ASN A 62 20.54 0.81 -4.18
N PRO A 63 20.98 1.11 -2.94
CA PRO A 63 20.36 0.98 -1.61
C PRO A 63 19.68 2.26 -1.09
N TYR A 64 19.14 3.11 -1.96
CA TYR A 64 18.82 4.51 -1.63
C TYR A 64 17.36 4.89 -1.90
N TYR A 65 16.86 5.94 -1.23
CA TYR A 65 15.55 6.53 -1.55
C TYR A 65 15.58 7.56 -2.69
N LEU A 66 16.75 8.14 -2.96
CA LEU A 66 17.02 9.05 -4.09
C LEU A 66 18.17 8.48 -4.94
N PRO A 67 18.46 9.04 -6.13
CA PRO A 67 19.68 8.68 -6.85
C PRO A 67 20.93 8.82 -5.96
N ASP A 68 21.96 8.02 -6.20
CA ASP A 68 23.20 8.18 -5.43
C ASP A 68 23.96 9.38 -5.99
N ILE A 69 24.07 10.46 -5.21
CA ILE A 69 24.79 11.69 -5.60
C ILE A 69 26.23 11.41 -6.05
N LYS A 70 26.87 10.35 -5.54
CA LYS A 70 28.23 9.97 -5.96
C LYS A 70 28.25 9.31 -7.34
N LYS A 71 27.17 8.64 -7.73
CA LYS A 71 27.05 7.97 -9.04
C LYS A 71 26.46 8.88 -10.10
N HIS A 72 25.58 9.79 -9.69
CA HIS A 72 24.86 10.70 -10.57
C HIS A 72 24.95 12.16 -10.07
N PRO A 73 26.16 12.73 -9.96
CA PRO A 73 26.31 14.13 -9.54
C PRO A 73 25.59 15.10 -10.49
N GLU A 74 25.41 14.73 -11.75
CA GLU A 74 24.72 15.53 -12.76
C GLU A 74 23.24 15.81 -12.42
N TYR A 75 22.60 14.95 -11.64
CA TYR A 75 21.20 15.12 -11.22
C TYR A 75 21.01 16.17 -10.13
N TYR A 76 22.10 16.64 -9.52
CA TYR A 76 22.08 17.54 -8.38
C TYR A 76 22.60 18.93 -8.74
N ASP A 77 22.07 19.94 -8.07
CA ASP A 77 22.58 21.31 -8.14
C ASP A 77 23.78 21.52 -7.20
N GLN A 78 24.23 22.78 -7.08
CA GLN A 78 25.38 23.14 -6.25
C GLN A 78 25.09 23.02 -4.75
N GLN A 79 23.82 23.01 -4.35
CA GLN A 79 23.34 22.89 -2.99
C GLN A 79 23.15 21.43 -2.58
N GLY A 80 23.23 20.50 -3.55
CA GLY A 80 23.04 19.07 -3.34
C GLY A 80 21.57 18.68 -3.32
N ASP A 81 20.69 19.52 -3.86
CA ASP A 81 19.29 19.22 -4.14
C ASP A 81 19.15 18.65 -5.55
N LEU A 82 18.17 17.79 -5.76
CA LEU A 82 17.90 17.27 -7.10
C LEU A 82 17.39 18.40 -8.00
N LYS A 83 17.82 18.42 -9.26
CA LYS A 83 17.30 19.34 -10.29
C LYS A 83 15.88 18.98 -10.74
N LEU A 84 15.55 17.69 -10.72
CA LEU A 84 14.23 17.12 -10.99
C LEU A 84 13.72 16.37 -9.78
N SER A 85 12.41 16.41 -9.55
CA SER A 85 11.80 15.68 -8.44
C SER A 85 12.13 14.17 -8.45
N TRP A 86 12.24 13.57 -7.25
CA TRP A 86 12.22 12.11 -7.10
C TRP A 86 11.06 11.44 -7.83
N ARG A 87 9.94 12.15 -8.01
CA ARG A 87 8.77 11.71 -8.79
C ARG A 87 9.14 11.42 -10.26
N VAL A 88 10.08 12.16 -10.84
CA VAL A 88 10.60 11.87 -12.18
C VAL A 88 11.46 10.61 -12.16
N HIS A 89 12.34 10.45 -11.18
CA HIS A 89 13.20 9.28 -11.04
C HIS A 89 12.44 7.96 -10.77
N LEU A 90 11.19 8.04 -10.30
CA LEU A 90 10.33 6.88 -10.11
C LEU A 90 9.57 6.44 -11.39
N LEU A 91 9.57 7.24 -12.46
CA LEU A 91 8.82 6.94 -13.69
C LEU A 91 9.13 5.54 -14.29
N PRO A 92 10.40 5.09 -14.40
CA PRO A 92 10.70 3.73 -14.88
C PRO A 92 9.96 2.65 -14.11
N TYR A 93 9.92 2.79 -12.78
CA TYR A 93 9.32 1.83 -11.86
C TYR A 93 7.80 1.91 -11.78
N LEU A 94 7.22 2.98 -12.34
CA LEU A 94 5.79 3.18 -12.58
C LEU A 94 5.36 2.79 -14.00
N GLY A 95 6.26 2.16 -14.78
CA GLY A 95 5.98 1.77 -16.17
C GLY A 95 5.90 2.94 -17.15
N LYS A 96 6.55 4.07 -16.83
CA LYS A 96 6.55 5.31 -17.63
C LYS A 96 7.93 5.61 -18.23
N GLN A 97 8.64 4.57 -18.71
CA GLN A 97 9.97 4.70 -19.32
C GLN A 97 9.99 5.74 -20.45
N ASN A 98 9.04 5.67 -21.39
CA ASN A 98 8.96 6.61 -22.51
C ASN A 98 8.82 8.08 -22.08
N LEU A 99 8.21 8.35 -20.92
CA LEU A 99 8.12 9.71 -20.38
C LEU A 99 9.44 10.09 -19.69
N TYR A 100 10.04 9.15 -18.95
CA TYR A 100 11.35 9.33 -18.30
C TYR A 100 12.44 9.71 -19.30
N ASP A 101 12.54 8.98 -20.42
CA ASP A 101 13.58 9.16 -21.44
C ASP A 101 13.54 10.53 -22.14
N ARG A 102 12.44 11.27 -21.96
CA ARG A 102 12.27 12.62 -22.52
C ARG A 102 12.82 13.71 -21.62
N PHE A 103 13.01 13.45 -20.33
CA PHE A 103 13.57 14.43 -19.39
C PHE A 103 15.08 14.58 -19.59
N LYS A 104 15.56 15.82 -19.52
CA LYS A 104 16.98 16.16 -19.37
C LYS A 104 17.32 16.14 -17.89
N LEU A 105 17.87 15.02 -17.42
CA LEU A 105 18.11 14.78 -16.00
C LEU A 105 19.20 15.67 -15.39
N ASP A 106 20.02 16.28 -16.22
CA ASP A 106 21.08 17.23 -15.89
C ASP A 106 20.61 18.70 -15.90
N GLU A 107 19.34 18.95 -16.24
CA GLU A 107 18.71 20.27 -16.26
C GLU A 107 17.61 20.38 -15.19
N SER A 108 17.36 21.60 -14.71
CA SER A 108 16.28 21.88 -13.76
C SER A 108 14.89 21.56 -14.32
N TRP A 109 13.95 21.26 -13.43
CA TRP A 109 12.56 20.95 -13.76
C TRP A 109 11.82 22.01 -14.59
N ASP A 110 12.25 23.26 -14.49
CA ASP A 110 11.70 24.44 -15.16
C ASP A 110 12.52 24.87 -16.39
N SER A 111 13.50 24.06 -16.83
CA SER A 111 14.23 24.32 -18.06
C SER A 111 13.30 24.31 -19.28
N PRO A 112 13.65 24.99 -20.39
CA PRO A 112 12.86 24.94 -21.62
C PRO A 112 12.60 23.52 -22.14
N ALA A 113 13.52 22.57 -21.88
CA ALA A 113 13.36 21.17 -22.25
C ALA A 113 12.39 20.40 -21.31
N ASN A 114 12.48 20.63 -20.00
CA ASN A 114 11.73 19.87 -19.00
C ASN A 114 10.34 20.45 -18.68
N ALA A 115 10.20 21.78 -18.66
CA ALA A 115 8.95 22.45 -18.26
C ALA A 115 7.71 21.99 -19.05
N PRO A 116 7.75 21.76 -20.38
CA PRO A 116 6.59 21.27 -21.12
C PRO A 116 6.13 19.87 -20.69
N LEU A 117 7.04 19.02 -20.20
CA LEU A 117 6.75 17.64 -19.80
C LEU A 117 5.90 17.57 -18.53
N ALA A 118 5.89 18.63 -17.71
CA ALA A 118 5.08 18.69 -16.50
C ALA A 118 3.58 18.47 -16.77
N LYS A 119 3.08 18.78 -17.98
CA LYS A 119 1.68 18.55 -18.38
C LYS A 119 1.30 17.05 -18.45
N GLN A 120 2.28 16.15 -18.48
CA GLN A 120 2.07 14.70 -18.60
C GLN A 120 2.21 14.00 -17.24
N MET A 121 1.68 14.61 -16.17
CA MET A 121 1.73 14.06 -14.82
C MET A 121 1.03 12.68 -14.75
N PRO A 122 1.73 11.61 -14.33
CA PRO A 122 1.08 10.33 -14.05
C PRO A 122 -0.03 10.45 -12.99
N ASP A 123 -1.14 9.74 -13.18
CA ASP A 123 -2.29 9.82 -12.26
C ASP A 123 -1.99 9.34 -10.84
N VAL A 124 -0.96 8.50 -10.65
CA VAL A 124 -0.49 8.11 -9.30
C VAL A 124 -0.06 9.32 -8.45
N TYR A 125 0.36 10.42 -9.07
CA TYR A 125 0.72 11.67 -8.38
C TYR A 125 -0.47 12.61 -8.16
N ARG A 126 -1.67 12.25 -8.64
CA ARG A 126 -2.86 13.09 -8.55
C ARG A 126 -3.68 12.69 -7.32
N SER A 127 -3.93 13.63 -6.41
CA SER A 127 -4.94 13.41 -5.37
C SER A 127 -6.34 13.36 -6.00
N PRO A 128 -7.28 12.54 -5.49
CA PRO A 128 -8.57 12.29 -6.14
C PRO A 128 -9.44 13.52 -6.38
N ASP A 129 -9.29 14.54 -5.54
CA ASP A 129 -9.99 15.82 -5.55
C ASP A 129 -9.24 16.93 -6.30
N SER A 130 -8.10 16.62 -6.92
CA SER A 130 -7.36 17.57 -7.75
C SER A 130 -7.88 17.57 -9.21
N PRO A 131 -7.92 18.73 -9.90
CA PRO A 131 -8.41 18.81 -11.27
C PRO A 131 -7.67 17.88 -12.23
N LEU A 132 -8.35 17.27 -13.21
CA LEU A 132 -7.73 16.37 -14.19
C LEU A 132 -6.66 17.06 -15.08
N ALA A 133 -6.78 18.37 -15.30
CA ALA A 133 -5.80 19.14 -16.06
C ALA A 133 -4.60 19.61 -15.23
N THR A 134 -4.60 19.39 -13.90
CA THR A 134 -3.50 19.85 -13.05
C THR A 134 -2.20 19.09 -13.34
N ASN A 135 -1.09 19.81 -13.24
CA ASN A 135 0.27 19.26 -13.16
C ASN A 135 0.84 19.35 -11.74
N ARG A 136 -0.01 19.63 -10.74
CA ARG A 136 0.40 19.78 -9.35
C ARG A 136 0.02 18.55 -8.53
N THR A 137 0.97 18.06 -7.74
CA THR A 137 0.81 16.95 -6.82
C THR A 137 0.77 17.42 -5.38
N ARG A 138 0.01 16.69 -4.54
CA ARG A 138 -0.05 16.87 -3.08
C ARG A 138 0.76 15.82 -2.33
N PHE A 139 1.36 14.84 -3.03
CA PHE A 139 2.17 13.80 -2.40
C PHE A 139 3.59 14.29 -2.23
N ARG A 140 3.96 14.72 -1.02
CA ARG A 140 5.26 15.34 -0.70
C ARG A 140 5.97 14.66 0.46
N GLY A 141 7.30 14.62 0.40
CA GLY A 141 8.14 14.31 1.54
C GLY A 141 8.46 15.58 2.35
N PHE A 142 9.42 15.48 3.26
CA PHE A 142 9.95 16.63 3.99
C PHE A 142 11.40 16.87 3.61
N GLN A 143 11.73 18.12 3.29
CA GLN A 143 13.10 18.55 3.03
C GLN A 143 13.93 18.38 4.31
N GLY A 144 15.12 17.80 4.18
CA GLY A 144 16.03 17.61 5.30
C GLY A 144 17.48 17.90 4.95
N SER A 145 18.37 17.61 5.89
CA SER A 145 19.81 17.71 5.73
C SER A 145 20.49 16.67 6.62
N TRP A 146 21.79 16.45 6.40
CA TRP A 146 22.60 15.65 7.30
C TRP A 146 23.18 16.52 8.41
N ILE A 147 22.93 16.13 9.65
CA ILE A 147 23.46 16.79 10.85
C ILE A 147 24.36 15.84 11.63
N THR A 148 25.15 16.39 12.53
CA THR A 148 25.88 15.60 13.54
C THR A 148 25.06 15.63 14.82
N ASN A 149 24.61 14.47 15.30
CA ASN A 149 23.83 14.38 16.53
C ASN A 149 24.71 14.57 17.78
N THR A 150 24.10 14.56 18.96
CA THR A 150 24.78 14.74 20.25
C THR A 150 25.82 13.66 20.56
N GLU A 151 25.71 12.48 19.91
CA GLU A 151 26.66 11.38 20.03
C GLU A 151 27.82 11.47 19.02
N GLY A 152 27.87 12.52 18.18
CA GLY A 152 28.88 12.70 17.14
C GLY A 152 28.61 11.91 15.86
N ASN A 153 27.46 11.25 15.74
CA ASN A 153 27.09 10.47 14.55
C ASN A 153 26.43 11.36 13.49
N LYS A 154 26.78 11.15 12.22
CA LYS A 154 26.07 11.78 11.10
C LYS A 154 24.72 11.09 10.89
N VAL A 155 23.63 11.86 10.98
CA VAL A 155 22.26 11.37 10.83
C VAL A 155 21.45 12.29 9.90
N PRO A 156 20.49 11.74 9.13
CA PRO A 156 19.57 12.56 8.34
C PRO A 156 18.47 13.15 9.21
N THR A 157 17.99 14.36 8.91
CA THR A 157 16.79 14.94 9.54
C THR A 157 15.49 14.61 8.81
N SER A 158 15.57 14.01 7.62
CA SER A 158 14.43 13.45 6.89
C SER A 158 14.91 12.40 5.87
N ILE A 159 13.99 11.68 5.24
CA ILE A 159 14.34 10.76 4.13
C ILE A 159 14.87 11.51 2.91
N PHE A 160 14.37 12.72 2.64
CA PHE A 160 14.76 13.57 1.51
C PHE A 160 15.79 14.61 1.95
N ALA A 161 16.89 14.14 2.54
CA ALA A 161 17.97 15.00 3.00
C ALA A 161 18.88 15.45 1.85
N ALA A 162 19.16 16.74 1.77
CA ALA A 162 20.07 17.31 0.76
C ALA A 162 21.53 16.88 0.99
N GLY A 163 22.30 16.84 -0.09
CA GLY A 163 23.76 16.64 -0.09
C GLY A 163 24.25 15.20 0.12
N GLN A 164 23.45 14.33 0.74
CA GLN A 164 23.74 12.89 0.82
C GLN A 164 22.45 12.09 0.82
N THR A 165 22.45 10.96 0.12
CA THR A 165 21.26 10.14 0.00
C THR A 165 21.05 9.24 1.22
N THR A 166 19.86 9.31 1.82
CA THR A 166 19.41 8.45 2.92
C THR A 166 19.23 7.00 2.46
N GLN A 167 19.71 6.05 3.27
CA GLN A 167 19.57 4.61 3.07
C GLN A 167 18.70 3.98 4.16
N PRO A 168 18.13 2.78 3.91
CA PRO A 168 17.43 1.99 4.92
C PRO A 168 18.17 1.77 6.23
N ARG A 169 19.52 1.74 6.21
CA ARG A 169 20.34 1.58 7.42
C ARG A 169 20.42 2.84 8.29
N ASP A 170 20.12 4.00 7.71
CA ASP A 170 20.19 5.29 8.39
C ASP A 170 18.87 5.60 9.14
N ILE A 171 17.86 4.73 9.00
CA ILE A 171 16.57 4.80 9.71
C ILE A 171 16.67 3.97 10.99
N THR A 172 17.09 4.61 12.09
CA THR A 172 17.29 3.93 13.38
C THR A 172 16.06 3.93 14.27
N ASP A 173 15.12 4.85 14.07
CA ASP A 173 13.90 4.97 14.90
C ASP A 173 12.80 3.96 14.49
N GLY A 174 13.07 3.22 13.42
CA GLY A 174 12.22 2.18 12.87
C GLY A 174 11.42 2.69 11.69
N MET A 175 11.43 1.92 10.59
CA MET A 175 10.74 2.29 9.36
C MET A 175 9.22 2.47 9.52
N SER A 176 8.62 1.82 10.52
CA SER A 176 7.20 1.98 10.86
C SER A 176 6.89 3.26 11.62
N ASN A 177 7.91 3.97 12.10
CA ASN A 177 7.78 5.24 12.80
C ASN A 177 8.23 6.43 11.94
N THR A 178 8.91 6.17 10.83
CA THR A 178 9.43 7.20 9.94
C THR A 178 8.52 7.40 8.72
N LEU A 179 8.00 8.61 8.57
CA LEU A 179 7.19 9.05 7.44
C LEU A 179 8.05 9.16 6.18
N LEU A 180 7.52 8.63 5.08
CA LEU A 180 8.10 8.74 3.75
C LEU A 180 7.38 9.82 2.94
N ILE A 181 6.08 9.65 2.66
CA ILE A 181 5.28 10.60 1.87
C ILE A 181 4.04 11.02 2.64
N LEU A 182 3.65 12.28 2.54
CA LEU A 182 2.41 12.84 3.04
C LEU A 182 1.54 13.32 1.88
N GLU A 183 0.24 13.01 1.92
CA GLU A 183 -0.75 13.77 1.15
C GLU A 183 -1.08 15.08 1.89
N THR A 184 -0.68 16.22 1.32
CA THR A 184 -0.85 17.55 1.90
C THR A 184 -2.23 18.15 1.59
N GLY A 185 -2.54 19.33 2.14
CA GLY A 185 -3.62 20.17 1.64
C GLY A 185 -3.38 20.66 0.18
N PRO A 186 -4.44 21.05 -0.57
CA PRO A 186 -4.32 21.57 -1.94
C PRO A 186 -3.47 22.84 -2.07
N ASP A 187 -3.43 23.67 -1.03
CA ASP A 187 -2.63 24.88 -0.91
C ASP A 187 -1.11 24.61 -0.88
N GLN A 188 -0.72 23.39 -0.52
CA GLN A 188 0.66 22.94 -0.45
C GLN A 188 1.10 22.13 -1.69
N ALA A 189 0.24 22.00 -2.70
CA ALA A 189 0.54 21.23 -3.90
C ALA A 189 1.67 21.89 -4.70
N VAL A 190 2.55 21.10 -5.33
CA VAL A 190 3.67 21.58 -6.16
C VAL A 190 3.61 21.00 -7.56
N VAL A 191 4.23 21.64 -8.56
CA VAL A 191 4.40 21.01 -9.88
C VAL A 191 5.16 19.69 -9.68
N TRP A 192 4.64 18.56 -10.17
CA TRP A 192 5.19 17.24 -9.80
C TRP A 192 6.64 17.00 -10.24
N THR A 193 7.15 17.77 -11.20
CA THR A 193 8.56 17.73 -11.62
C THR A 193 9.47 18.58 -10.73
N ASN A 194 8.92 19.50 -9.94
CA ASN A 194 9.66 20.35 -9.02
C ASN A 194 10.15 19.52 -7.81
N PRO A 195 11.46 19.52 -7.50
CA PRO A 195 12.07 18.77 -6.38
C PRO A 195 11.71 19.30 -4.99
N GLU A 196 11.08 20.47 -4.87
CA GLU A 196 10.80 21.10 -3.58
C GLU A 196 9.91 20.25 -2.65
N GLU A 197 10.39 19.98 -1.44
CA GLU A 197 9.69 19.22 -0.40
C GLU A 197 9.23 20.09 0.79
N LEU A 198 8.45 19.52 1.71
CA LEU A 198 7.86 20.24 2.83
C LEU A 198 8.90 20.69 3.84
N SER A 199 8.69 21.87 4.43
CA SER A 199 9.54 22.36 5.51
C SER A 199 9.41 21.50 6.77
N PHE A 200 10.54 21.02 7.29
CA PHE A 200 10.58 20.24 8.54
C PHE A 200 10.40 21.10 9.80
N THR A 201 10.62 22.43 9.72
CA THR A 201 10.60 23.30 10.91
C THR A 201 9.20 23.63 11.40
N ASN A 202 8.21 23.64 10.50
CA ASN A 202 6.81 23.93 10.81
C ASN A 202 5.88 22.93 10.10
N PRO A 203 5.96 21.63 10.45
CA PRO A 203 5.30 20.56 9.70
C PRO A 203 3.77 20.65 9.73
N VAL A 204 3.14 21.20 10.78
CA VAL A 204 1.69 21.44 10.81
C VAL A 204 1.29 22.44 9.71
N LYS A 205 2.01 23.56 9.59
CA LYS A 205 1.77 24.54 8.53
C LYS A 205 2.07 23.96 7.15
N ALA A 206 3.20 23.25 7.02
CA ALA A 206 3.64 22.68 5.76
C ALA A 206 2.71 21.56 5.26
N SER A 207 1.99 20.87 6.14
CA SER A 207 1.02 19.85 5.76
C SER A 207 -0.35 20.40 5.34
N GLY A 208 -0.56 21.71 5.43
CA GLY A 208 -1.80 22.41 5.02
C GLY A 208 -2.82 22.54 6.17
N PRO A 209 -4.01 23.11 5.92
CA PRO A 209 -5.00 23.42 6.95
C PRO A 209 -5.53 22.15 7.66
N PRO A 210 -5.76 22.17 9.01
CA PRO A 210 -6.17 21.01 9.81
C PRO A 210 -7.52 20.41 9.39
N SER A 211 -8.36 21.17 8.69
CA SER A 211 -9.62 20.75 8.09
C SER A 211 -9.44 19.83 6.86
N THR A 212 -8.46 18.93 6.93
CA THR A 212 -8.17 17.90 5.94
C THR A 212 -7.82 16.59 6.64
N GLU A 213 -8.54 15.52 6.32
CA GLU A 213 -8.02 14.16 6.51
C GLU A 213 -6.81 13.96 5.59
N ARG A 214 -5.72 13.42 6.13
CA ARG A 214 -4.47 13.24 5.39
C ARG A 214 -3.97 11.84 5.59
N MET A 215 -3.50 11.22 4.51
CA MET A 215 -2.84 9.93 4.59
C MET A 215 -1.34 10.10 4.44
N ALA A 216 -0.58 9.36 5.23
CA ALA A 216 0.87 9.30 5.13
C ALA A 216 1.32 7.87 4.83
N LEU A 217 2.27 7.75 3.92
CA LEU A 217 3.07 6.55 3.70
C LEU A 217 4.27 6.58 4.63
N PHE A 218 4.52 5.47 5.32
CA PHE A 218 5.69 5.25 6.16
C PHE A 218 6.76 4.45 5.42
N CYS A 219 7.99 4.51 5.90
CA CYS A 219 9.14 3.81 5.30
C CYS A 219 8.99 2.29 5.33
N ASP A 220 8.16 1.75 6.22
CA ASP A 220 7.83 0.33 6.26
C ASP A 220 6.75 -0.05 5.23
N GLY A 221 6.21 0.90 4.45
CA GLY A 221 5.15 0.70 3.47
C GLY A 221 3.73 0.76 4.04
N THR A 222 3.54 1.02 5.34
CA THR A 222 2.20 1.26 5.90
C THR A 222 1.66 2.62 5.47
N VAL A 223 0.36 2.66 5.18
CA VAL A 223 -0.36 3.91 4.94
C VAL A 223 -1.27 4.16 6.14
N ARG A 224 -1.25 5.37 6.67
CA ARG A 224 -2.02 5.73 7.88
C ARG A 224 -2.82 7.00 7.66
N LEU A 225 -4.06 7.00 8.15
CA LEU A 225 -4.84 8.22 8.33
C LEU A 225 -4.31 8.96 9.55
N MET A 226 -3.81 10.17 9.33
CA MET A 226 -3.09 10.97 10.32
C MET A 226 -4.07 11.78 11.18
N ASN A 227 -3.78 11.93 12.47
CA ASN A 227 -4.55 12.80 13.35
C ASN A 227 -4.34 14.28 12.94
N PRO A 228 -5.40 15.02 12.56
CA PRO A 228 -5.28 16.41 12.09
C PRO A 228 -4.84 17.39 13.18
N ASN A 229 -4.97 17.02 14.46
CA ASN A 229 -4.66 17.87 15.60
C ASN A 229 -3.26 17.62 16.19
N MET A 230 -2.37 16.91 15.48
CA MET A 230 -1.00 16.72 15.93
C MET A 230 -0.23 18.04 15.96
N GLY A 231 0.46 18.32 17.06
CA GLY A 231 1.42 19.43 17.15
C GLY A 231 2.73 19.13 16.42
N ASP A 232 3.51 20.19 16.15
CA ASP A 232 4.78 20.08 15.41
C ASP A 232 5.78 19.10 16.04
N GLU A 233 5.81 18.98 17.37
CA GLU A 233 6.70 18.05 18.08
C GLU A 233 6.47 16.59 17.66
N ILE A 234 5.21 16.17 17.50
CA ILE A 234 4.88 14.80 17.10
C ILE A 234 5.24 14.59 15.63
N TRP A 235 4.96 15.57 14.76
CA TRP A 235 5.35 15.51 13.36
C TRP A 235 6.87 15.39 13.20
N GLN A 236 7.66 16.16 13.94
CA GLN A 236 9.12 16.12 13.87
C GLN A 236 9.67 14.72 14.21
N LYS A 237 9.08 14.03 15.20
CA LYS A 237 9.43 12.64 15.54
C LYS A 237 9.09 11.64 14.44
N LEU A 238 8.02 11.88 13.67
CA LEU A 238 7.66 11.03 12.53
C LEU A 238 8.53 11.33 11.30
N ILE A 239 9.02 12.55 11.13
CA ILE A 239 9.81 12.97 9.97
C ILE A 239 11.27 12.53 10.12
N GLN A 240 11.81 12.64 11.33
CA GLN A 240 13.21 12.33 11.60
C GLN A 240 13.43 10.81 11.64
N PRO A 241 14.40 10.28 10.88
CA PRO A 241 14.67 8.84 10.80
C PRO A 241 15.56 8.30 11.94
N ALA A 242 16.28 9.18 12.64
CA ALA A 242 17.33 8.81 13.59
C ALA A 242 17.52 9.80 14.75
N ASP A 243 16.43 10.38 15.26
CA ASP A 243 16.46 11.24 16.44
C ASP A 243 16.33 10.46 17.76
N GLY A 244 16.14 9.14 17.69
CA GLY A 244 16.00 8.25 18.85
C GLY A 244 14.65 8.39 19.55
N SER A 245 13.71 9.14 18.97
CA SER A 245 12.40 9.36 19.54
C SER A 245 11.46 8.17 19.30
N ASP A 246 10.57 7.96 20.27
CA ASP A 246 9.46 7.04 20.14
C ASP A 246 8.17 7.88 20.09
N PRO A 247 7.65 8.21 18.90
CA PRO A 247 6.43 9.00 18.80
C PRO A 247 5.27 8.23 19.44
N ASP A 248 4.56 8.85 20.37
CA ASP A 248 3.37 8.25 21.01
C ASP A 248 2.30 7.96 19.94
N LEU A 249 2.30 6.72 19.44
CA LEU A 249 1.51 6.34 18.29
C LEU A 249 -0.01 6.52 18.52
N ASN A 250 -0.46 6.47 19.78
CA ASN A 250 -1.86 6.69 20.16
C ASN A 250 -2.32 8.13 19.86
N LYS A 251 -1.38 9.08 19.74
CA LYS A 251 -1.66 10.47 19.36
C LYS A 251 -1.50 10.71 17.85
N THR A 252 -0.95 9.75 17.10
CA THR A 252 -0.53 9.94 15.70
C THR A 252 -1.53 9.46 14.65
N ALA A 253 -2.27 8.38 14.92
CA ALA A 253 -3.16 7.71 13.96
C ALA A 253 -4.46 7.27 14.62
N LEU A 254 -5.55 7.21 13.86
CA LEU A 254 -6.89 7.09 14.46
C LEU A 254 -7.28 5.69 14.99
N ARG A 255 -6.62 4.58 14.60
CA ARG A 255 -6.89 3.22 15.17
C ARG A 255 -5.77 2.18 14.92
N TYR A 256 -4.72 2.13 15.75
CA TYR A 256 -4.15 0.86 16.27
C TYR A 256 -3.12 1.11 17.41
N ILE A 257 -2.72 0.04 18.13
CA ILE A 257 -1.95 0.12 19.40
C ILE A 257 -0.86 -0.97 19.47
N ARG A 258 0.42 -0.58 19.66
CA ARG A 258 1.42 -1.28 20.50
C ARG A 258 2.42 -0.25 21.07
N PRO A 259 2.79 -0.30 22.36
CA PRO A 259 3.84 0.56 22.90
C PRO A 259 5.22 0.05 22.50
N ALA A 260 6.12 0.93 22.08
CA ALA A 260 7.53 0.62 21.85
C ALA A 260 8.36 0.76 23.16
N PRO A 261 9.45 -0.02 23.30
CA PRO A 261 10.36 0.10 24.43
C PRO A 261 11.36 1.24 24.24
N LYS A 262 11.68 1.94 25.35
CA LYS A 262 12.57 3.11 25.42
C LYS A 262 14.00 2.85 24.87
N PRO A 263 14.72 3.88 24.37
CA PRO A 263 16.03 3.72 23.75
C PRO A 263 17.11 3.39 24.79
N ARG A 264 17.86 2.30 24.57
CA ARG A 264 19.15 1.98 25.21
C ARG A 264 20.01 1.15 24.26
N THR A 265 21.32 1.24 24.42
CA THR A 265 22.37 0.53 23.66
C THR A 265 22.02 -0.96 23.44
N LEU A 266 21.97 -1.39 22.18
CA LEU A 266 21.44 -2.71 21.81
C LEU A 266 22.41 -3.85 22.15
N THR A 267 22.02 -4.72 23.08
CA THR A 267 22.65 -6.01 23.38
C THR A 267 22.58 -6.97 22.19
N MET A 268 23.36 -8.07 22.20
CA MET A 268 23.31 -9.08 21.12
C MET A 268 21.92 -9.73 20.97
N LYS A 269 21.15 -9.87 22.06
CA LYS A 269 19.76 -10.34 22.02
C LYS A 269 18.85 -9.36 21.25
N GLN A 270 19.09 -8.06 21.41
CA GLN A 270 18.39 -7.00 20.67
C GLN A 270 18.86 -6.88 19.21
N LYS A 271 20.16 -7.09 18.91
CA LYS A 271 20.64 -7.19 17.52
C LYS A 271 19.97 -8.36 16.78
N LYS A 272 19.83 -9.51 17.43
CA LYS A 272 19.09 -10.67 16.90
C LYS A 272 17.61 -10.34 16.69
N PHE A 273 16.97 -9.70 17.68
CA PHE A 273 15.58 -9.22 17.54
C PHE A 273 15.39 -8.21 16.39
N GLN A 274 16.35 -7.31 16.18
CA GLN A 274 16.32 -6.31 15.11
C GLN A 274 16.53 -6.97 13.74
N GLN A 275 17.41 -7.98 13.66
CA GLN A 275 17.59 -8.79 12.45
C GLN A 275 16.34 -9.62 12.13
N ASP A 276 15.69 -10.21 13.14
CA ASP A 276 14.43 -10.93 12.99
C ASP A 276 13.28 -9.98 12.58
N SER A 277 13.23 -8.76 13.15
CA SER A 277 12.29 -7.71 12.76
C SER A 277 12.52 -7.25 11.32
N ARG A 278 13.78 -7.08 10.90
CA ARG A 278 14.13 -6.76 9.50
C ARG A 278 13.70 -7.85 8.54
N ARG A 279 13.96 -9.12 8.86
CA ARG A 279 13.48 -10.27 8.06
C ARG A 279 11.96 -10.29 7.95
N ARG A 280 11.25 -10.05 9.07
CA ARG A 280 9.78 -9.96 9.07
C ARG A 280 9.25 -8.83 8.21
N MET A 281 9.90 -7.66 8.26
CA MET A 281 9.52 -6.49 7.47
C MET A 281 9.73 -6.72 5.98
N LEU A 282 10.85 -7.36 5.58
CA LEU A 282 11.08 -7.73 4.17
C LEU A 282 9.96 -8.63 3.64
N LYS A 283 9.49 -9.62 4.42
CA LYS A 283 8.34 -10.45 4.02
C LYS A 283 7.05 -9.68 3.86
N VAL A 284 6.76 -8.76 4.78
CA VAL A 284 5.57 -7.91 4.67
C VAL A 284 5.64 -7.09 3.38
N ASN A 285 6.83 -6.62 3.02
CA ASN A 285 7.05 -5.93 1.76
C ASN A 285 6.80 -6.85 0.54
N ASP A 286 7.28 -8.09 0.57
CA ASP A 286 7.04 -9.06 -0.51
C ASP A 286 5.54 -9.31 -0.73
N LEU A 287 4.77 -9.52 0.35
CA LEU A 287 3.31 -9.65 0.26
C LEU A 287 2.66 -8.41 -0.37
N ARG A 288 3.09 -7.21 0.02
CA ARG A 288 2.56 -5.96 -0.57
C ARG A 288 2.89 -5.84 -2.05
N ILE A 289 4.10 -6.19 -2.47
CA ILE A 289 4.50 -6.18 -3.88
C ILE A 289 3.60 -7.10 -4.70
N ILE A 290 3.36 -8.33 -4.21
CA ILE A 290 2.46 -9.28 -4.87
C ILE A 290 1.01 -8.74 -4.90
N GLY A 291 0.50 -8.27 -3.76
CA GLY A 291 -0.86 -7.75 -3.66
C GLY A 291 -1.13 -6.56 -4.57
N LEU A 292 -0.17 -5.67 -4.70
CA LEU A 292 -0.28 -4.52 -5.58
C LEU A 292 -0.15 -4.90 -7.05
N ALA A 293 0.66 -5.90 -7.40
CA ALA A 293 0.66 -6.45 -8.75
C ALA A 293 -0.72 -7.05 -9.11
N MET A 294 -1.39 -7.70 -8.15
CA MET A 294 -2.78 -8.17 -8.31
C MET A 294 -3.79 -7.02 -8.47
N ILE A 295 -3.65 -5.93 -7.71
CA ILE A 295 -4.49 -4.72 -7.85
C ILE A 295 -4.22 -4.00 -9.18
N GLN A 296 -2.97 -3.95 -9.64
CA GLN A 296 -2.64 -3.32 -10.92
C GLN A 296 -3.17 -4.16 -12.09
N PHE A 297 -3.11 -5.49 -11.97
CA PHE A 297 -3.80 -6.39 -12.89
C PHE A 297 -5.31 -6.07 -12.91
N GLU A 298 -5.94 -5.93 -11.75
CA GLU A 298 -7.36 -5.53 -11.64
C GLU A 298 -7.64 -4.19 -12.31
N SER A 299 -6.81 -3.17 -12.09
CA SER A 299 -6.99 -1.86 -12.71
C SER A 299 -6.92 -1.91 -14.24
N VAL A 300 -6.20 -2.87 -14.83
CA VAL A 300 -6.06 -3.01 -16.29
C VAL A 300 -7.16 -3.89 -16.89
N TYR A 301 -7.54 -4.96 -16.20
CA TYR A 301 -8.44 -5.99 -16.73
C TYR A 301 -9.85 -6.00 -16.09
N GLY A 302 -10.09 -5.11 -15.12
CA GLY A 302 -11.33 -4.98 -14.34
C GLY A 302 -11.60 -6.14 -13.38
N ARG A 303 -10.61 -7.01 -13.14
CA ARG A 303 -10.69 -8.23 -12.34
C ARG A 303 -9.32 -8.58 -11.76
N ILE A 304 -9.28 -9.09 -10.54
CA ILE A 304 -8.03 -9.60 -9.94
C ILE A 304 -7.57 -10.83 -10.72
N SER A 305 -6.25 -11.00 -10.87
CA SER A 305 -5.65 -12.07 -11.67
C SER A 305 -6.34 -13.41 -11.42
N PRO A 306 -6.83 -14.07 -12.46
CA PRO A 306 -7.51 -15.35 -12.38
C PRO A 306 -6.57 -16.45 -11.87
N THR A 307 -7.14 -17.50 -11.33
CA THR A 307 -6.46 -18.81 -11.22
C THR A 307 -6.60 -19.65 -12.50
N GLU A 308 -7.47 -19.23 -13.45
CA GLU A 308 -8.01 -20.11 -14.50
C GLU A 308 -8.17 -19.50 -15.92
N ASN A 309 -7.73 -18.27 -16.25
CA ASN A 309 -8.07 -17.65 -17.58
C ASN A 309 -7.62 -18.44 -18.83
N GLN A 310 -6.75 -19.42 -18.68
CA GLN A 310 -6.31 -20.29 -19.75
C GLN A 310 -6.56 -21.74 -19.33
N LEU A 311 -7.84 -22.13 -19.21
CA LEU A 311 -8.21 -23.53 -19.02
C LEU A 311 -8.07 -24.28 -20.35
N VAL A 312 -7.34 -25.40 -20.34
CA VAL A 312 -7.44 -26.45 -21.37
C VAL A 312 -7.94 -27.70 -20.66
N ASP A 313 -9.04 -28.29 -21.15
CA ASP A 313 -9.75 -29.41 -20.51
C ASP A 313 -10.10 -29.16 -19.03
N GLY A 314 -10.50 -27.92 -18.73
CA GLY A 314 -10.88 -27.51 -17.37
C GLY A 314 -9.69 -27.33 -16.41
N LYS A 315 -8.44 -27.37 -16.88
CA LYS A 315 -7.24 -27.14 -16.07
C LYS A 315 -6.50 -25.88 -16.49
N ALA A 316 -6.19 -25.03 -15.50
CA ALA A 316 -5.38 -23.85 -15.74
C ALA A 316 -3.99 -24.25 -16.21
N LEU A 317 -3.48 -23.56 -17.23
CA LEU A 317 -2.17 -23.84 -17.79
C LEU A 317 -1.04 -23.27 -16.91
N LEU A 318 -1.17 -22.02 -16.45
CA LEU A 318 -0.15 -21.30 -15.68
C LEU A 318 -0.73 -20.69 -14.40
N SER A 319 0.12 -20.53 -13.39
CA SER A 319 -0.26 -19.88 -12.13
C SER A 319 -0.62 -18.40 -12.31
N TRP A 320 -1.53 -17.89 -11.47
CA TRP A 320 -1.74 -16.45 -11.27
C TRP A 320 -0.43 -15.70 -11.00
N ARG A 321 0.54 -16.36 -10.35
CA ARG A 321 1.90 -15.88 -10.06
C ARG A 321 2.70 -15.54 -11.33
N VAL A 322 2.41 -16.23 -12.44
CA VAL A 322 2.98 -15.95 -13.77
C VAL A 322 2.24 -14.80 -14.45
N HIS A 323 0.91 -14.77 -14.37
CA HIS A 323 0.10 -13.72 -15.00
C HIS A 323 0.32 -12.32 -14.42
N ILE A 324 0.80 -12.20 -13.18
CA ILE A 324 1.13 -10.91 -12.56
C ILE A 324 2.57 -10.43 -12.83
N LEU A 325 3.42 -11.21 -13.51
CA LEU A 325 4.81 -10.83 -13.82
C LEU A 325 4.95 -9.44 -14.49
N PRO A 326 4.12 -9.06 -15.49
CA PRO A 326 4.14 -7.72 -16.07
C PRO A 326 4.07 -6.59 -15.03
N PHE A 327 3.23 -6.79 -14.01
CA PHE A 327 2.96 -5.81 -12.95
C PHE A 327 4.04 -5.83 -11.84
N LEU A 328 4.77 -6.94 -11.73
CA LEU A 328 5.98 -7.05 -10.92
C LEU A 328 7.19 -6.36 -11.58
N GLY A 329 7.10 -5.99 -12.86
CA GLY A 329 8.23 -5.47 -13.65
C GLY A 329 9.00 -6.56 -14.40
N GLU A 330 8.50 -7.78 -14.43
CA GLU A 330 9.11 -8.97 -15.02
C GLU A 330 8.55 -9.25 -16.43
N GLN A 331 8.38 -8.20 -17.24
CA GLN A 331 7.74 -8.28 -18.56
C GLN A 331 8.51 -9.21 -19.53
N GLU A 332 9.85 -9.15 -19.51
CA GLU A 332 10.67 -9.98 -20.37
C GLU A 332 10.56 -11.46 -19.99
N LEU A 333 10.57 -11.78 -18.68
CA LEU A 333 10.33 -13.14 -18.22
C LEU A 333 8.92 -13.63 -18.61
N TYR A 334 7.90 -12.78 -18.53
CA TYR A 334 6.54 -13.15 -18.95
C TYR A 334 6.47 -13.53 -20.43
N LYS A 335 7.19 -12.81 -21.31
CA LYS A 335 7.23 -13.10 -22.75
C LYS A 335 7.91 -14.44 -23.07
N GLU A 336 8.76 -14.95 -22.18
CA GLU A 336 9.40 -16.25 -22.37
C GLU A 336 8.41 -17.43 -22.17
N PHE A 337 7.32 -17.23 -21.43
CA PHE A 337 6.32 -18.29 -21.21
C PHE A 337 5.46 -18.56 -22.46
N HIS A 338 5.30 -19.84 -22.79
CA HIS A 338 4.28 -20.28 -23.73
C HIS A 338 2.94 -20.36 -22.99
N THR A 339 2.15 -19.28 -23.10
CA THR A 339 0.88 -19.16 -22.35
C THR A 339 -0.21 -20.14 -22.80
N ASN A 340 -0.06 -20.75 -23.98
CA ASN A 340 -0.92 -21.82 -24.49
C ASN A 340 -0.44 -23.23 -24.10
N GLU A 341 0.60 -23.35 -23.28
CA GLU A 341 1.13 -24.62 -22.79
C GLU A 341 1.05 -24.70 -21.25
N PRO A 342 0.93 -25.92 -20.66
CA PRO A 342 0.90 -26.06 -19.22
C PRO A 342 2.25 -25.69 -18.60
N TRP A 343 2.23 -25.37 -17.30
CA TRP A 343 3.40 -24.97 -16.52
C TRP A 343 4.54 -26.00 -16.53
N ASP A 344 4.23 -27.28 -16.75
CA ASP A 344 5.16 -28.41 -16.80
C ASP A 344 5.44 -28.91 -18.23
N SER A 345 5.09 -28.13 -19.26
CA SER A 345 5.53 -28.41 -20.63
C SER A 345 7.07 -28.44 -20.71
N PRO A 346 7.66 -29.16 -21.69
CA PRO A 346 9.11 -29.19 -21.87
C PRO A 346 9.74 -27.80 -21.95
N HIS A 347 9.04 -26.81 -22.50
CA HIS A 347 9.48 -25.41 -22.57
C HIS A 347 9.29 -24.68 -21.22
N ASN A 348 8.05 -24.56 -20.73
CA ASN A 348 7.74 -23.74 -19.55
C ASN A 348 8.43 -24.24 -18.28
N LYS A 349 8.66 -25.55 -18.15
CA LYS A 349 9.35 -26.13 -17.00
C LYS A 349 10.79 -25.63 -16.85
N THR A 350 11.45 -25.21 -17.94
CA THR A 350 12.80 -24.64 -17.89
C THR A 350 12.86 -23.29 -17.17
N LEU A 351 11.73 -22.56 -17.14
CA LEU A 351 11.61 -21.24 -16.52
C LEU A 351 11.39 -21.31 -15.01
N LEU A 352 11.22 -22.51 -14.43
CA LEU A 352 10.97 -22.70 -13.00
C LEU A 352 12.05 -22.05 -12.12
N ASN A 353 13.32 -22.14 -12.55
CA ASN A 353 14.47 -21.59 -11.82
C ASN A 353 14.60 -20.06 -11.93
N LYS A 354 13.79 -19.41 -12.78
CA LYS A 354 13.74 -17.94 -12.93
C LYS A 354 12.71 -17.29 -12.01
N MET A 355 12.39 -17.92 -10.87
CA MET A 355 11.41 -17.41 -9.92
C MET A 355 11.79 -15.99 -9.42
N PRO A 356 10.92 -14.98 -9.59
CA PRO A 356 11.14 -13.66 -9.01
C PRO A 356 11.35 -13.74 -7.49
N LYS A 357 12.28 -12.93 -6.98
CA LYS A 357 12.67 -12.96 -5.55
C LYS A 357 11.50 -12.77 -4.60
N VAL A 358 10.49 -12.00 -5.01
CA VAL A 358 9.28 -11.70 -4.23
C VAL A 358 8.46 -12.96 -3.89
N PHE A 359 8.56 -14.02 -4.69
CA PHE A 359 7.85 -15.29 -4.42
C PHE A 359 8.64 -16.25 -3.52
N LYS A 360 9.88 -15.90 -3.16
CA LYS A 360 10.72 -16.77 -2.33
C LYS A 360 10.14 -16.86 -0.92
N SER A 361 9.93 -18.08 -0.44
CA SER A 361 9.35 -18.34 0.88
C SER A 361 10.38 -18.91 1.85
N ASP A 362 10.35 -18.45 3.10
CA ASP A 362 11.23 -18.97 4.15
C ASP A 362 10.91 -20.43 4.48
N GLY A 363 11.95 -21.20 4.84
CA GLY A 363 11.82 -22.60 5.20
C GLY A 363 11.58 -23.54 4.00
N VAL A 364 11.36 -23.00 2.80
CA VAL A 364 11.31 -23.77 1.55
C VAL A 364 12.72 -23.93 1.01
N LYS A 365 13.22 -25.17 1.02
CA LYS A 365 14.58 -25.50 0.53
C LYS A 365 14.64 -25.74 -0.98
N GLN A 366 13.49 -26.03 -1.60
CA GLN A 366 13.43 -26.36 -3.00
C GLN A 366 13.38 -25.07 -3.84
N ASP A 367 14.31 -24.92 -4.77
CA ASP A 367 14.34 -23.77 -5.68
C ASP A 367 13.13 -23.77 -6.61
N GLY A 368 12.60 -22.59 -6.90
CA GLY A 368 11.39 -22.41 -7.71
C GLY A 368 10.09 -22.73 -6.99
N TYR A 369 10.09 -22.93 -5.67
CA TYR A 369 8.88 -23.21 -4.89
C TYR A 369 8.48 -22.03 -4.01
N THR A 370 7.18 -21.85 -3.83
CA THR A 370 6.59 -20.75 -3.04
C THR A 370 5.45 -21.26 -2.16
N THR A 371 5.17 -20.53 -1.08
CA THR A 371 4.03 -20.77 -0.18
C THR A 371 2.98 -19.65 -0.23
N TYR A 372 3.11 -18.67 -1.11
CA TYR A 372 2.11 -17.61 -1.27
C TYR A 372 0.92 -18.14 -2.07
N MET A 373 -0.18 -18.47 -1.39
CA MET A 373 -1.33 -19.24 -1.91
C MET A 373 -2.65 -18.49 -1.76
N THR A 374 -3.53 -18.60 -2.75
CA THR A 374 -4.93 -18.17 -2.63
C THR A 374 -5.78 -19.29 -2.00
N PHE A 375 -7.02 -18.97 -1.66
CA PHE A 375 -8.04 -19.97 -1.35
C PHE A 375 -8.97 -20.16 -2.54
N THR A 376 -9.26 -21.40 -2.90
CA THR A 376 -10.11 -21.76 -4.03
C THR A 376 -11.37 -22.50 -3.58
N GLY A 377 -12.40 -22.46 -4.44
CA GLY A 377 -13.67 -23.14 -4.22
C GLY A 377 -14.84 -22.18 -3.95
N LYS A 378 -16.04 -22.75 -3.86
CA LYS A 378 -17.28 -21.98 -3.76
C LYS A 378 -17.25 -21.02 -2.55
N GLY A 379 -17.62 -19.76 -2.79
CA GLY A 379 -17.68 -18.71 -1.76
C GLY A 379 -16.34 -18.02 -1.47
N THR A 380 -15.24 -18.46 -2.09
CA THR A 380 -13.95 -17.75 -2.06
C THR A 380 -13.85 -16.73 -3.20
N PRO A 381 -12.91 -15.76 -3.14
CA PRO A 381 -12.62 -14.88 -4.27
C PRO A 381 -12.23 -15.65 -5.55
N PHE A 382 -11.67 -16.86 -5.42
CA PHE A 382 -11.23 -17.69 -6.53
C PHE A 382 -12.07 -18.97 -6.63
N SER A 383 -13.37 -18.78 -6.84
CA SER A 383 -14.36 -19.86 -6.99
C SER A 383 -14.44 -20.47 -8.40
N GLY A 384 -13.61 -19.99 -9.34
CA GLY A 384 -13.48 -20.43 -10.73
C GLY A 384 -13.58 -19.27 -11.73
N GLY A 385 -13.24 -19.53 -12.99
CA GLY A 385 -13.45 -18.57 -14.09
C GLY A 385 -12.46 -17.40 -14.12
N LEU A 386 -12.93 -16.19 -14.48
CA LEU A 386 -12.06 -15.05 -14.85
C LEU A 386 -11.41 -14.30 -13.66
N GLY A 387 -11.58 -14.79 -12.44
CA GLY A 387 -11.22 -14.07 -11.21
C GLY A 387 -12.26 -13.04 -10.77
N PRO A 388 -12.18 -12.58 -9.50
CA PRO A 388 -13.16 -11.71 -8.89
C PRO A 388 -12.97 -10.26 -9.35
N LYS A 389 -14.08 -9.53 -9.48
CA LYS A 389 -14.08 -8.07 -9.57
C LYS A 389 -14.08 -7.47 -8.17
N LEU A 390 -13.65 -6.22 -8.02
CA LEU A 390 -13.76 -5.51 -6.74
C LEU A 390 -15.20 -5.41 -6.24
N GLU A 391 -16.18 -5.32 -7.15
CA GLU A 391 -17.61 -5.28 -6.79
C GLU A 391 -18.16 -6.60 -6.23
N ASP A 392 -17.44 -7.72 -6.41
CA ASP A 392 -17.85 -9.03 -5.92
C ASP A 392 -17.61 -9.16 -4.40
N PHE A 393 -16.73 -8.34 -3.81
CA PHE A 393 -16.38 -8.33 -2.37
C PHE A 393 -17.46 -7.68 -1.51
N LYS A 394 -18.56 -8.40 -1.25
CA LYS A 394 -19.73 -7.87 -0.50
C LYS A 394 -19.44 -7.63 0.97
N ASP A 395 -18.57 -8.44 1.59
CA ASP A 395 -18.17 -8.25 3.00
C ASP A 395 -17.12 -7.14 3.17
N GLY A 396 -16.53 -6.70 2.05
CA GLY A 396 -15.58 -5.59 1.98
C GLY A 396 -14.14 -6.05 1.78
N LEU A 397 -13.41 -5.27 0.99
CA LEU A 397 -12.02 -5.57 0.59
C LEU A 397 -11.07 -5.73 1.80
N SER A 398 -11.28 -4.97 2.88
CA SER A 398 -10.46 -5.00 4.09
C SER A 398 -10.81 -6.12 5.07
N LYS A 399 -11.73 -7.03 4.68
CA LYS A 399 -12.17 -8.17 5.49
C LYS A 399 -12.05 -9.51 4.77
N THR A 400 -11.68 -9.51 3.49
CA THR A 400 -11.50 -10.73 2.71
C THR A 400 -10.02 -10.97 2.40
N ILE A 401 -9.52 -12.18 2.67
CA ILE A 401 -8.17 -12.62 2.34
C ILE A 401 -8.08 -12.85 0.83
N LEU A 402 -7.09 -12.21 0.20
CA LEU A 402 -6.70 -12.49 -1.18
C LEU A 402 -5.76 -13.70 -1.24
N PHE A 403 -4.70 -13.68 -0.45
CA PHE A 403 -3.76 -14.80 -0.36
C PHE A 403 -3.05 -14.84 0.99
N VAL A 404 -2.43 -15.97 1.28
CA VAL A 404 -1.76 -16.27 2.54
C VAL A 404 -0.34 -16.76 2.31
N SER A 405 0.57 -16.47 3.24
CA SER A 405 1.84 -17.19 3.35
C SER A 405 1.61 -18.53 4.06
N ALA A 406 1.37 -19.59 3.31
CA ALA A 406 1.18 -20.94 3.84
C ALA A 406 2.48 -21.52 4.44
N GLY A 407 2.36 -22.62 5.18
CA GLY A 407 3.50 -23.31 5.76
C GLY A 407 4.38 -23.98 4.70
N PRO A 408 5.69 -24.23 4.96
CA PRO A 408 6.61 -24.82 3.98
C PRO A 408 6.14 -26.16 3.40
N SER A 409 5.35 -26.94 4.14
CA SER A 409 4.78 -28.21 3.67
C SER A 409 3.72 -28.06 2.57
N LYS A 410 3.26 -26.83 2.31
CA LYS A 410 2.32 -26.50 1.25
C LYS A 410 3.00 -25.91 0.01
N ALA A 411 4.32 -25.81 0.00
CA ALA A 411 5.03 -25.19 -1.10
C ALA A 411 4.78 -25.90 -2.44
N VAL A 412 4.56 -25.13 -3.50
CA VAL A 412 4.37 -25.61 -4.87
C VAL A 412 5.32 -24.89 -5.83
N PRO A 413 5.61 -25.47 -7.01
CA PRO A 413 6.29 -24.73 -8.09
C PRO A 413 5.55 -23.42 -8.35
N TRP A 414 6.24 -22.27 -8.37
CA TRP A 414 5.59 -20.97 -8.50
C TRP A 414 4.85 -20.80 -9.84
N THR A 415 5.21 -21.57 -10.87
CA THR A 415 4.53 -21.57 -12.17
C THR A 415 3.26 -22.43 -12.20
N ARG A 416 3.07 -23.31 -11.21
CA ARG A 416 1.94 -24.27 -11.16
C ARG A 416 0.65 -23.61 -10.64
N PRO A 417 -0.48 -23.72 -11.35
CA PRO A 417 -1.77 -23.18 -10.91
C PRO A 417 -2.46 -24.11 -9.92
N VAL A 418 -1.87 -24.24 -8.74
CA VAL A 418 -2.46 -24.96 -7.61
C VAL A 418 -2.38 -24.06 -6.37
N ASP A 419 -3.46 -24.06 -5.61
CA ASP A 419 -3.70 -23.22 -4.43
C ASP A 419 -4.50 -24.02 -3.38
N LEU A 420 -4.93 -23.38 -2.29
CA LEU A 420 -5.54 -24.06 -1.15
C LEU A 420 -7.06 -24.22 -1.34
N PRO A 421 -7.60 -25.44 -1.45
CA PRO A 421 -9.05 -25.63 -1.49
C PRO A 421 -9.65 -25.26 -0.13
N LEU A 422 -10.71 -24.45 -0.12
CA LEU A 422 -11.46 -24.16 1.11
C LEU A 422 -12.08 -25.44 1.65
N VAL A 423 -11.73 -25.78 2.89
CA VAL A 423 -12.36 -26.86 3.66
C VAL A 423 -13.17 -26.20 4.79
N PRO A 424 -14.49 -26.00 4.63
CA PRO A 424 -15.28 -25.16 5.55
C PRO A 424 -15.23 -25.61 7.01
N GLN A 425 -15.09 -26.92 7.27
CA GLN A 425 -15.04 -27.45 8.63
C GLN A 425 -13.67 -27.23 9.30
N ASN A 426 -12.61 -26.98 8.52
CA ASN A 426 -11.26 -26.76 9.05
C ASN A 426 -10.37 -26.02 8.04
N PRO A 427 -10.59 -24.71 7.82
CA PRO A 427 -9.81 -23.92 6.89
C PRO A 427 -8.34 -23.77 7.31
N ALA A 428 -8.02 -23.88 8.60
CA ALA A 428 -6.64 -23.79 9.08
C ALA A 428 -5.77 -24.98 8.62
N LYS A 429 -6.35 -26.19 8.52
CA LYS A 429 -5.61 -27.40 8.16
C LYS A 429 -4.97 -27.34 6.77
N VAL A 430 -5.60 -26.62 5.83
CA VAL A 430 -5.06 -26.51 4.46
C VAL A 430 -3.86 -25.57 4.37
N ILE A 431 -3.69 -24.64 5.32
CA ILE A 431 -2.60 -23.66 5.36
C ILE A 431 -1.27 -24.28 5.78
N GLY A 432 -1.30 -25.40 6.51
CA GLY A 432 -0.10 -26.09 6.99
C GLY A 432 0.54 -25.44 8.22
N ILE A 433 1.55 -26.12 8.79
CA ILE A 433 2.23 -25.69 10.01
C ILE A 433 3.14 -24.50 9.69
N GLN A 434 2.94 -23.41 10.42
CA GLN A 434 3.78 -22.22 10.36
C GLN A 434 5.00 -22.36 11.27
N SER A 435 6.12 -21.74 10.91
CA SER A 435 7.29 -21.63 11.80
C SER A 435 7.04 -20.68 12.98
N ASP A 436 6.04 -19.81 12.84
CA ASP A 436 5.73 -18.71 13.73
C ASP A 436 4.31 -18.86 14.31
N ASP A 437 4.07 -18.29 15.48
CA ASP A 437 2.74 -18.26 16.14
C ASP A 437 1.69 -17.42 15.37
N PHE A 438 2.05 -16.88 14.21
CA PHE A 438 1.20 -16.00 13.41
C PHE A 438 1.22 -16.39 11.94
N LEU A 439 0.08 -16.20 11.30
CA LEU A 439 -0.13 -16.30 9.87
C LEU A 439 -0.06 -14.90 9.24
N GLN A 440 0.72 -14.75 8.18
CA GLN A 440 0.72 -13.53 7.35
C GLN A 440 -0.28 -13.67 6.21
N ILE A 441 -1.19 -12.71 6.11
CA ILE A 441 -2.23 -12.65 5.09
C ILE A 441 -2.15 -11.32 4.35
N LEU A 442 -2.51 -11.33 3.07
CA LEU A 442 -2.87 -10.13 2.33
C LEU A 442 -4.39 -10.09 2.15
N LEU A 443 -4.99 -8.96 2.50
CA LEU A 443 -6.41 -8.69 2.28
C LEU A 443 -6.66 -8.14 0.88
N ALA A 444 -7.91 -8.21 0.42
CA ALA A 444 -8.34 -7.74 -0.89
C ALA A 444 -8.21 -6.23 -1.07
N ASP A 445 -8.16 -5.49 0.04
CA ASP A 445 -7.82 -4.07 0.00
C ASP A 445 -6.34 -3.84 -0.28
N GLY A 446 -5.45 -4.83 -0.18
CA GLY A 446 -4.00 -4.69 -0.36
C GLY A 446 -3.21 -4.56 0.95
N SER A 447 -3.90 -4.51 2.11
CA SER A 447 -3.24 -4.46 3.41
C SER A 447 -2.70 -5.84 3.83
N VAL A 448 -1.54 -5.84 4.48
CA VAL A 448 -0.96 -7.05 5.07
C VAL A 448 -1.32 -7.08 6.55
N LYS A 449 -1.87 -8.20 7.01
CA LYS A 449 -2.17 -8.44 8.42
C LYS A 449 -1.42 -9.68 8.91
N ARG A 450 -1.21 -9.71 10.22
CA ARG A 450 -0.82 -10.92 10.95
C ARG A 450 -1.99 -11.32 11.81
N ILE A 451 -2.40 -12.57 11.70
CA ILE A 451 -3.43 -13.16 12.55
C ILE A 451 -2.81 -14.33 13.34
N PRO A 452 -3.25 -14.60 14.58
CA PRO A 452 -2.72 -15.72 15.35
C PRO A 452 -2.93 -17.05 14.61
N SER A 453 -1.94 -17.94 14.66
CA SER A 453 -2.07 -19.31 14.13
C SER A 453 -3.14 -20.11 14.89
N SER A 454 -3.54 -19.64 16.08
CA SER A 454 -4.63 -20.17 16.90
C SER A 454 -6.00 -19.58 16.59
N ILE A 455 -6.15 -18.80 15.51
CA ILE A 455 -7.46 -18.26 15.08
C ILE A 455 -8.50 -19.37 14.96
N THR A 456 -9.74 -19.09 15.36
CA THR A 456 -10.82 -20.07 15.27
C THR A 456 -11.10 -20.43 13.80
N PRO A 457 -11.44 -21.70 13.51
CA PRO A 457 -11.87 -22.13 12.17
C PRO A 457 -12.98 -21.23 11.58
N GLU A 458 -13.92 -20.81 12.42
CA GLU A 458 -15.06 -19.97 12.05
C GLU A 458 -14.61 -18.57 11.61
N THR A 459 -13.81 -17.88 12.42
CA THR A 459 -13.35 -16.53 12.05
C THR A 459 -12.44 -16.55 10.83
N LEU A 460 -11.57 -17.56 10.71
CA LEU A 460 -10.74 -17.72 9.52
C LEU A 460 -11.58 -18.01 8.27
N LYS A 461 -12.65 -18.81 8.39
CA LYS A 461 -13.59 -19.07 7.29
C LYS A 461 -14.23 -17.78 6.81
N HIS A 462 -14.73 -16.94 7.72
CA HIS A 462 -15.34 -15.65 7.37
C HIS A 462 -14.34 -14.72 6.66
N LEU A 463 -13.08 -14.70 7.11
CA LEU A 463 -12.00 -13.96 6.43
C LEU A 463 -11.69 -14.50 5.01
N ILE A 464 -11.99 -15.77 4.71
CA ILE A 464 -11.73 -16.37 3.39
C ILE A 464 -12.91 -16.13 2.43
N GLN A 465 -14.13 -15.99 2.96
CA GLN A 465 -15.32 -15.80 2.13
C GLN A 465 -15.49 -14.36 1.66
N ILE A 466 -16.20 -14.19 0.55
CA ILE A 466 -16.33 -12.90 -0.16
C ILE A 466 -17.68 -12.21 0.12
N ASP A 467 -18.70 -12.99 0.50
CA ASP A 467 -20.11 -12.55 0.61
C ASP A 467 -20.93 -13.32 1.67
N ASP A 468 -20.33 -13.67 2.80
CA ASP A 468 -21.00 -14.40 3.88
C ASP A 468 -21.79 -13.52 4.88
N GLY A 469 -21.62 -12.20 4.81
CA GLY A 469 -22.32 -11.21 5.62
C GLY A 469 -21.85 -11.11 7.08
N ASN A 470 -20.79 -11.83 7.47
CA ASN A 470 -20.28 -11.84 8.84
C ASN A 470 -19.27 -10.71 9.06
N ASP A 471 -19.46 -9.97 10.15
CA ASP A 471 -18.52 -8.90 10.51
C ASP A 471 -17.27 -9.47 11.19
N ILE A 472 -16.12 -8.83 10.93
CA ILE A 472 -14.83 -9.17 11.53
C ILE A 472 -14.36 -8.02 12.40
N ASN A 473 -14.30 -8.27 13.71
CA ASN A 473 -13.66 -7.35 14.63
C ASN A 473 -12.15 -7.59 14.69
N TRP A 474 -11.39 -6.80 13.94
CA TRP A 474 -9.93 -6.82 13.97
C TRP A 474 -9.31 -6.55 15.35
N ASP A 475 -10.06 -5.99 16.31
CA ASP A 475 -9.55 -5.77 17.66
C ASP A 475 -9.52 -7.04 18.51
N GLU A 476 -10.20 -8.10 18.10
CA GLU A 476 -10.25 -9.38 18.80
C GLU A 476 -9.15 -10.36 18.34
N LEU A 477 -8.31 -9.97 17.36
CA LEU A 477 -7.37 -10.84 16.62
C LEU A 477 -5.84 -10.46 16.71
N LYS A 478 -5.32 -9.86 17.81
CA LYS A 478 -4.07 -9.01 17.85
C LYS A 478 -2.65 -9.64 17.95
#